data_AF-A0A089P8L7-F1
#
_entry.id   AF-A0A089P8L7-F1
#
_cell.length_a   1.000
_cell.length_b   1.000
_cell.length_c   1.000
_cell.angle_alpha   90.00
_cell.angle_beta   90.00
_cell.angle_gamma   90.00
#
_symmetry.space_group_name_H-M   'P 1'
#
loop_
_entity.id
_entity.type
_entity.pdbx_description
1 polymer ?
#
loop_
_entity_poly.entity_id
_entity_poly.type
_entity_poly.pdbx_seq_one_letter_code
_entity_poly.pdbx_strand_id
1 'polypeptide(L)'
;MLLNDGRLVINLLVQSINGNDLIIYENGNKKRSVCFADDLIDGLTLFMNSSNLGPINLGNPKELFSLQIINLIRNISIEKVNK
;
A
#
# COMPACT_ATOMS: atom_id res chain seq x y z
N MET A 1 -3.56 -10.39 8.60
CA MET A 1 -2.43 -10.11 7.67
C MET A 1 -1.17 -10.63 8.35
N LEU A 2 -0.32 -11.38 7.66
CA LEU A 2 0.88 -11.98 8.26
C LEU A 2 2.04 -10.99 8.14
N LEU A 3 2.88 -10.90 9.17
CA LEU A 3 4.14 -10.17 9.09
C LEU A 3 5.01 -10.79 7.98
N ASN A 4 5.57 -9.97 7.10
CA ASN A 4 6.40 -10.39 5.96
C ASN A 4 5.67 -11.18 4.87
N ASP A 5 4.36 -10.95 4.65
CA ASP A 5 3.61 -11.56 3.54
C ASP A 5 4.00 -11.04 2.13
N GLY A 6 5.10 -10.30 2.03
CA GLY A 6 5.60 -9.73 0.78
C GLY A 6 4.91 -8.43 0.35
N ARG A 7 3.97 -7.88 1.12
CA ARG A 7 3.34 -6.60 0.77
C ARG A 7 4.22 -5.40 1.10
N LEU A 8 4.48 -4.58 0.07
CA LEU A 8 5.37 -3.42 0.13
C LEU A 8 5.04 -2.47 1.29
N VAL A 9 3.78 -2.00 1.36
CA VAL A 9 3.38 -0.94 2.30
C VAL A 9 3.51 -1.38 3.76
N ILE A 10 2.98 -2.56 4.11
CA ILE A 10 2.99 -3.03 5.51
C ILE A 10 4.40 -3.38 5.97
N ASN A 11 5.23 -3.99 5.11
CA ASN A 11 6.59 -4.37 5.47
C ASN A 11 7.44 -3.13 5.77
N LEU A 12 7.33 -2.09 4.93
CA LEU A 12 8.04 -0.83 5.15
C LEU A 12 7.53 -0.09 6.38
N LEU A 13 6.21 -0.05 6.61
CA LEU A 13 5.64 0.55 7.82
C LEU A 13 6.13 -0.14 9.10
N VAL A 14 6.12 -1.48 9.13
CA VAL A 14 6.58 -2.23 10.31
C VAL A 14 8.08 -2.04 10.56
N GLN A 15 8.90 -2.07 9.50
CA GLN A 15 10.33 -1.76 9.61
C GLN A 15 10.52 -0.35 10.21
N SER A 16 9.79 0.62 9.68
CA SER A 16 9.92 2.01 10.12
C SER A 16 9.47 2.24 11.56
N ILE A 17 8.36 1.65 11.98
CA ILE A 17 7.84 1.78 13.36
C ILE A 17 8.82 1.16 14.36
N ASN A 18 9.50 0.07 13.96
CA ASN A 18 10.51 -0.58 14.79
C ASN A 18 11.87 0.11 14.75
N GLY A 19 12.04 1.18 13.96
CA GLY A 19 13.31 1.88 13.78
C GLY A 19 14.35 1.08 12.99
N ASN A 20 13.91 0.09 12.22
CA ASN A 20 14.76 -0.69 11.33
C ASN A 20 14.95 0.05 9.99
N ASP A 21 16.05 -0.25 9.31
CA ASP A 21 16.27 0.21 7.95
C ASP A 21 15.15 -0.26 7.01
N LEU A 22 14.78 0.60 6.06
CA LEU A 22 13.81 0.29 5.02
C LEU A 22 14.46 -0.60 3.94
N ILE A 23 14.15 -1.90 3.98
CA ILE A 23 14.67 -2.89 3.04
C ILE A 23 13.79 -2.89 1.78
N ILE A 24 14.41 -2.56 0.65
CA ILE A 24 13.76 -2.49 -0.66
C ILE A 24 14.52 -3.40 -1.63
N TYR A 25 13.86 -4.44 -2.13
CA TYR A 25 14.46 -5.43 -3.04
C TYR A 25 14.53 -5.00 -4.50
N GLU A 26 13.81 -3.93 -4.87
CA GLU A 26 13.67 -3.48 -6.25
C GLU A 26 14.10 -2.01 -6.39
N ASN A 27 14.54 -1.59 -7.57
CA ASN A 27 15.02 -0.23 -7.86
C ASN A 27 13.93 0.88 -7.87
N GLY A 28 12.73 0.62 -7.33
CA GLY A 28 11.66 1.61 -7.18
C GLY A 28 10.87 1.97 -8.46
N ASN A 29 11.30 1.47 -9.63
CA ASN A 29 10.75 1.85 -10.94
C ASN A 29 9.45 1.13 -11.32
N LYS A 30 9.07 0.07 -10.60
CA LYS A 30 7.80 -0.61 -10.85
C LYS A 30 6.63 0.25 -10.36
N LYS A 31 5.61 0.35 -11.20
CA LYS A 31 4.34 0.98 -10.86
C LYS A 31 3.40 0.00 -10.16
N ARG A 32 2.62 0.53 -9.21
CA ARG A 32 1.58 -0.19 -8.48
C ARG A 32 0.41 0.73 -8.22
N SER A 33 -0.81 0.19 -8.20
CA SER A 33 -1.95 0.85 -7.59
C SER A 33 -2.16 0.35 -6.16
N VAL A 34 -2.51 1.27 -5.26
CA VAL A 34 -2.84 0.96 -3.86
C VAL A 34 -4.24 1.49 -3.58
N CYS A 35 -5.14 0.60 -3.18
CA CYS A 35 -6.52 0.93 -2.81
C CYS A 35 -6.63 0.88 -1.29
N PHE A 36 -7.27 1.90 -0.71
CA PHE A 36 -7.54 1.90 0.72
C PHE A 36 -8.58 0.82 1.04
N ALA A 37 -8.46 0.20 2.21
CA ALA A 37 -9.31 -0.95 2.55
C ALA A 37 -10.79 -0.56 2.62
N ASP A 38 -11.11 0.61 3.18
CA ASP A 38 -12.49 1.08 3.31
C ASP A 38 -13.14 1.29 1.93
N ASP A 39 -12.42 1.90 0.98
CA ASP A 39 -12.92 2.07 -0.40
C ASP A 39 -13.27 0.73 -1.06
N LEU A 40 -12.43 -0.30 -0.83
CA LEU A 40 -12.67 -1.63 -1.38
C LEU A 40 -13.88 -2.30 -0.71
N ILE A 41 -14.03 -2.15 0.61
CA ILE A 41 -15.17 -2.70 1.37
C ILE A 41 -16.47 -2.05 0.91
N ASP A 42 -16.47 -0.73 0.70
CA ASP A 42 -17.62 0.01 0.17
C ASP A 42 -17.97 -0.46 -1.23
N GLY A 43 -16.98 -0.59 -2.12
CA GLY A 43 -17.17 -1.10 -3.48
C GLY A 43 -17.75 -2.52 -3.51
N LEU A 44 -17.28 -3.41 -2.63
CA LEU A 44 -17.80 -4.77 -2.48
C LEU A 44 -19.25 -4.76 -1.98
N THR A 45 -19.56 -3.92 -0.99
CA THR A 45 -20.91 -3.81 -0.41
C THR A 45 -21.91 -3.27 -1.41
N LEU A 46 -21.52 -2.26 -2.19
CA LEU A 46 -22.35 -1.71 -3.27
C LEU A 46 -22.57 -2.75 -4.37
N PHE A 47 -21.54 -3.46 -4.79
CA PHE A 47 -21.66 -4.47 -5.84
C PHE A 47 -22.58 -5.63 -5.42
N MET A 48 -22.45 -6.10 -4.17
CA MET A 48 -23.30 -7.16 -3.62
C MET A 48 -24.79 -6.80 -3.62
N ASN A 49 -25.11 -5.51 -3.45
CA ASN A 49 -26.49 -5.01 -3.45
C ASN A 49 -26.96 -4.48 -4.83
N SER A 50 -26.11 -4.56 -5.85
CA SER A 50 -26.43 -4.08 -7.21
C SER A 50 -27.13 -5.16 -8.04
N SER A 51 -27.78 -4.75 -9.12
CA SER A 51 -28.30 -5.66 -10.15
C SER A 51 -27.25 -6.02 -11.21
N ASN A 52 -26.00 -5.58 -11.06
CA ASN A 52 -24.96 -5.78 -12.05
C ASN A 52 -24.49 -7.23 -12.05
N LEU A 53 -24.31 -7.82 -13.24
CA LEU A 53 -23.86 -9.19 -13.43
C LEU A 53 -22.49 -9.22 -14.11
N GLY A 54 -21.69 -10.23 -13.75
CA GLY A 54 -20.36 -10.43 -14.31
C GLY A 54 -19.25 -9.74 -13.51
N PRO A 55 -18.00 -9.85 -13.97
CA PRO A 55 -16.84 -9.32 -13.26
C PRO A 55 -16.83 -7.79 -13.27
N ILE A 56 -16.56 -7.19 -12.10
CA ILE A 56 -16.29 -5.76 -11.95
C ILE A 56 -14.95 -5.59 -11.26
N ASN A 57 -14.08 -4.76 -11.86
CA ASN A 57 -12.80 -4.39 -11.26
C ASN A 57 -13.04 -3.38 -10.14
N LEU A 58 -12.61 -3.72 -8.92
CA LEU A 58 -12.59 -2.83 -7.77
C LEU A 58 -11.15 -2.56 -7.35
N GLY A 59 -10.80 -1.29 -7.22
CA GLY A 59 -9.46 -0.87 -6.86
C GLY A 59 -9.25 0.61 -7.15
N ASN A 60 -8.00 1.05 -7.01
CA ASN A 60 -7.60 2.42 -7.31
C ASN A 60 -6.96 2.48 -8.71
N PRO A 61 -7.49 3.24 -9.68
CA PRO A 61 -6.87 3.35 -11.01
C PRO A 61 -5.57 4.16 -11.00
N LYS A 62 -5.29 4.90 -9.91
CA LYS A 62 -4.08 5.71 -9.80
C LYS A 62 -2.86 4.81 -9.55
N GLU A 63 -1.97 4.79 -10.52
CA GLU A 63 -0.66 4.17 -10.38
C GLU A 63 0.34 5.11 -9.69
N LEU A 64 1.19 4.52 -8.88
CA LEU A 64 2.34 5.17 -8.22
C LEU A 64 3.59 4.35 -8.51
N PHE A 65 4.72 5.03 -8.70
CA PHE A 65 6.01 4.38 -8.61
C PHE A 65 6.23 3.88 -7.19
N SER A 66 6.83 2.70 -7.06
CA SER A 66 7.17 2.15 -5.74
C SER A 66 8.04 3.12 -4.93
N LEU A 67 8.92 3.88 -5.60
CA LEU A 67 9.71 4.95 -4.98
C LEU A 67 8.85 6.06 -4.35
N GLN A 68 7.72 6.42 -4.96
CA GLN A 68 6.79 7.42 -4.39
C GLN A 68 6.16 6.88 -3.10
N ILE A 69 5.80 5.60 -3.06
CA ILE A 69 5.24 4.95 -1.87
C ILE A 69 6.30 4.91 -0.75
N ILE A 70 7.53 4.52 -1.08
CA ILE A 70 8.67 4.48 -0.14
C ILE A 70 8.92 5.85 0.47
N ASN A 71 9.02 6.90 -0.36
CA ASN A 71 9.26 8.26 0.10
C ASN A 71 8.11 8.78 0.97
N LEU A 72 6.86 8.43 0.63
CA LEU A 72 5.71 8.79 1.47
C LEU A 72 5.83 8.16 2.85
N ILE A 73 6.13 6.86 2.94
CA ILE A 73 6.31 6.16 4.21
C ILE A 73 7.46 6.79 5.01
N ARG A 74 8.60 7.05 4.36
CA ARG A 74 9.74 7.71 5.01
C ARG A 74 9.37 9.08 5.61
N ASN A 75 8.57 9.87 4.91
CA ASN A 75 8.18 11.21 5.35
C ASN A 75 7.18 11.23 6.52
N ILE A 76 6.27 10.25 6.58
CA ILE A 76 5.29 10.14 7.67
C ILE A 76 5.86 9.40 8.88
N SER A 77 6.85 8.55 8.66
CA SER A 77 7.58 7.89 9.72
C SER A 77 8.47 8.87 10.45
N ILE A 78 8.45 8.80 11.78
CA ILE A 78 9.31 9.60 12.63
C ILE A 78 10.76 9.11 12.41
N GLU A 79 11.50 9.74 11.50
CA GLU A 79 12.95 9.67 11.57
C GLU A 79 13.35 10.23 12.93
N LYS A 80 13.95 9.38 13.78
CA LYS A 80 14.91 9.92 14.73
C LYS A 80 15.98 10.60 13.89
N VAL A 81 15.93 11.93 13.87
CA VAL A 81 17.05 12.79 13.46
C VAL A 81 18.19 12.48 14.44
N ASN A 82 18.96 11.44 14.16
CA ASN A 82 20.22 11.19 14.85
C ASN A 82 21.25 12.10 14.18
N LYS A 83 21.56 13.22 14.87
CA LYS A 83 22.83 13.92 14.71
C LYS A 83 23.96 13.09 15.29
#